data_AF-A0A2D7J0A7-F1
#
_entry.id   AF-A0A2D7J0A7-F1
#
_cell.length_a   1.000
_cell.length_b   1.000
_cell.length_c   1.000
_cell.angle_alpha   90.00
_cell.angle_beta   90.00
_cell.angle_gamma   90.00
#
_symmetry.space_group_name_H-M   'P 1'
#
loop_
_entity.id
_entity.type
_entity.pdbx_description
1 polymer ?
#
loop_
_entity_poly.entity_id
_entity_poly.type
_entity_poly.pdbx_seq_one_letter_code
_entity_poly.pdbx_strand_id
1 'polypeptide(L)'
;MTRELMTWPQDPWGRVLNGAVSPFELSAETQDIAHTAADLALERFGDALHSVYLSGGMARNMGSEAVFIIILRHMKRAVGLDLFCAAAALRVQKLHPDLQSCVFETFSWDEVFPADGRFSYSRFRIGVNSVAIAGRDLKRLIAPQKLTPAAANASIFGLNGRLRALQHRLKAVATESRVRASSRQFAHIALRGAFACVMTTEQVYSEDFATMAKYIALNLPERHATLNMLVQLSVQGTPSTLEALAIVDDVMSWLPKFAESWLDHNNPERDQTIKLV
;
A
#
# COMPACT_ATOMS: atom_id res chain seq x y z
N MET A 1 3.62 26.34 6.92
CA MET A 1 2.29 25.82 6.50
C MET A 1 2.10 24.45 7.13
N THR A 2 1.26 24.36 8.16
CA THR A 2 0.80 23.09 8.73
C THR A 2 -0.08 22.41 7.69
N ARG A 3 0.46 21.42 6.97
CA ARG A 3 -0.33 20.57 6.08
C ARG A 3 -1.40 19.88 6.95
N GLU A 4 -2.68 20.06 6.59
CA GLU A 4 -3.80 19.39 7.26
C GLU A 4 -3.57 17.88 7.29
N LEU A 5 -4.00 17.24 8.38
CA LEU A 5 -3.94 15.79 8.54
C LEU A 5 -4.83 15.14 7.48
N MET A 6 -4.23 14.32 6.61
CA MET A 6 -4.96 13.63 5.55
C MET A 6 -5.46 12.28 6.06
N THR A 7 -6.59 12.30 6.78
CA THR A 7 -7.27 11.09 7.27
C THR A 7 -8.41 10.70 6.34
N TRP A 8 -8.72 9.41 6.28
CA TRP A 8 -9.83 8.94 5.47
C TRP A 8 -11.15 9.23 6.16
N PRO A 9 -12.21 9.54 5.39
CA PRO A 9 -13.54 9.68 5.94
C PRO A 9 -13.97 8.37 6.62
N GLN A 10 -14.70 8.50 7.72
CA GLN A 10 -15.26 7.37 8.45
C GLN A 10 -16.77 7.56 8.62
N ASP A 11 -17.51 6.45 8.70
CA ASP A 11 -18.91 6.47 9.09
C ASP A 11 -19.09 6.65 10.62
N PRO A 12 -20.32 6.86 11.13
CA PRO A 12 -20.57 7.01 12.56
C PRO A 12 -20.15 5.81 13.44
N TRP A 13 -19.81 4.68 12.84
CA TRP A 13 -19.35 3.47 13.52
C TRP A 13 -17.84 3.25 13.38
N GLY A 14 -17.09 4.27 12.95
CA GLY A 14 -15.63 4.22 12.79
C GLY A 14 -15.16 3.37 11.62
N ARG A 15 -16.02 3.05 10.65
CA ARG A 15 -15.63 2.29 9.46
C ARG A 15 -15.07 3.25 8.42
N VAL A 16 -13.92 2.89 7.88
CA VAL A 16 -13.23 3.64 6.83
C VAL A 16 -14.07 3.60 5.56
N LEU A 17 -14.43 4.78 5.07
CA LEU A 17 -15.11 5.00 3.80
C LEU A 17 -14.07 5.13 2.69
N ASN A 18 -14.53 4.99 1.44
CA ASN A 18 -13.64 5.12 0.31
C ASN A 18 -13.20 6.57 0.11
N GLY A 19 -11.89 6.82 0.14
CA GLY A 19 -11.31 8.15 -0.11
C GLY A 19 -11.06 8.47 -1.58
N ALA A 20 -11.26 7.50 -2.49
CA ALA A 20 -11.14 7.69 -3.93
C ALA A 20 -12.28 8.56 -4.48
N VAL A 21 -11.96 9.37 -5.50
CA VAL A 21 -12.95 10.15 -6.23
C VAL A 21 -13.85 9.24 -7.08
N SER A 22 -14.96 9.78 -7.55
CA SER A 22 -15.80 9.13 -8.55
C SER A 22 -15.03 8.93 -9.86
N PRO A 23 -15.31 7.87 -10.67
CA PRO A 23 -14.68 7.71 -11.99
C PRO A 23 -14.81 8.97 -12.87
N PHE A 24 -15.94 9.68 -12.76
CA PHE A 24 -16.22 10.89 -13.55
C PHE A 24 -15.47 12.14 -13.06
N GLU A 25 -14.86 12.08 -11.87
CA GLU A 25 -14.08 13.17 -11.27
C GLU A 25 -12.57 12.99 -11.50
N LEU A 26 -12.13 11.87 -12.08
CA LEU A 26 -10.74 11.68 -12.47
C LEU A 26 -10.36 12.68 -13.57
N SER A 27 -9.15 13.23 -13.49
CA SER A 27 -8.64 14.10 -14.56
C SER A 27 -8.56 13.34 -15.90
N ALA A 28 -8.64 14.06 -17.02
CA ALA A 28 -8.53 13.45 -18.35
C ALA A 28 -7.24 12.64 -18.53
N GLU A 29 -6.12 13.15 -18.00
CA GLU A 29 -4.83 12.44 -17.96
C GLU A 29 -4.93 11.13 -17.16
N THR A 30 -5.53 11.16 -15.97
CA THR A 30 -5.71 9.96 -15.14
C THR A 30 -6.62 8.94 -15.82
N GLN A 31 -7.66 9.39 -16.52
CA GLN A 31 -8.56 8.53 -17.29
C GLN A 31 -7.83 7.85 -18.45
N ASP A 32 -6.95 8.57 -19.16
CA ASP A 32 -6.17 8.00 -20.27
C ASP A 32 -5.16 6.92 -19.80
N ILE A 33 -4.47 7.18 -18.69
CA ILE A 33 -3.60 6.20 -18.03
C ILE A 33 -4.43 4.97 -17.59
N ALA A 34 -5.60 5.20 -16.99
CA ALA A 34 -6.51 4.16 -16.55
C ALA A 34 -7.04 3.29 -17.70
N HIS A 35 -7.43 3.89 -18.83
CA HIS A 35 -7.84 3.16 -20.03
C HIS A 35 -6.71 2.30 -20.58
N THR A 36 -5.49 2.85 -20.67
CA THR A 36 -4.30 2.08 -21.08
C THR A 36 -4.10 0.84 -20.19
N ALA A 37 -4.23 1.00 -18.87
CA ALA A 37 -4.11 -0.10 -17.93
C ALA A 37 -5.24 -1.14 -18.06
N ALA A 38 -6.47 -0.67 -18.29
CA ALA A 38 -7.63 -1.51 -18.52
C ALA A 38 -7.49 -2.35 -19.80
N ASP A 39 -7.01 -1.74 -20.89
CA ASP A 39 -6.79 -2.41 -22.17
C ASP A 39 -5.74 -3.51 -22.05
N LEU A 40 -4.62 -3.24 -21.37
CA LEU A 40 -3.58 -4.26 -21.12
C LEU A 40 -4.10 -5.43 -20.29
N ALA A 41 -4.96 -5.16 -19.31
CA ALA A 41 -5.60 -6.21 -18.51
C ALA A 41 -6.60 -7.02 -19.35
N LEU A 42 -7.40 -6.36 -20.18
CA LEU A 42 -8.38 -7.00 -21.04
C LEU A 42 -7.70 -7.87 -22.12
N GLU A 43 -6.65 -7.37 -22.75
CA GLU A 43 -5.84 -8.12 -23.73
C GLU A 43 -5.25 -9.38 -23.10
N ARG A 44 -4.73 -9.26 -21.86
CA ARG A 44 -4.09 -10.39 -21.18
C ARG A 44 -5.07 -11.44 -20.70
N PHE A 45 -6.20 -11.03 -20.12
CA PHE A 45 -7.06 -11.91 -19.34
C PHE A 45 -8.41 -12.22 -20.02
N GLY A 46 -8.85 -11.41 -20.99
CA GLY A 46 -10.10 -11.62 -21.71
C GLY A 46 -11.27 -11.91 -20.76
N ASP A 47 -11.94 -13.04 -20.98
CA ASP A 47 -13.09 -13.47 -20.18
C ASP A 47 -12.76 -13.80 -18.71
N ALA A 48 -11.49 -14.06 -18.40
CA ALA A 48 -11.05 -14.29 -17.02
C ALA A 48 -11.02 -13.00 -16.20
N LEU A 49 -10.99 -11.83 -16.86
CA LEU A 49 -11.03 -10.53 -16.20
C LEU A 49 -12.41 -10.29 -15.57
N HIS A 50 -12.42 -9.98 -14.27
CA HIS A 50 -13.62 -9.49 -13.60
C HIS A 50 -13.69 -7.97 -13.68
N SER A 51 -12.67 -7.30 -13.16
CA SER A 51 -12.60 -5.84 -13.08
C SER A 51 -11.17 -5.35 -12.85
N VAL A 52 -10.95 -4.07 -13.13
CA VAL A 52 -9.70 -3.36 -12.87
C VAL A 52 -10.01 -2.12 -12.05
N TYR A 53 -9.15 -1.81 -11.09
CA TYR A 53 -9.25 -0.64 -10.25
C TYR A 53 -7.98 0.19 -10.31
N LEU A 54 -8.13 1.52 -10.26
CA LEU A 54 -7.08 2.45 -9.89
C LEU A 54 -7.13 2.68 -8.38
N SER A 55 -6.00 2.62 -7.70
CA SER A 55 -5.84 2.76 -6.25
C SER A 55 -4.72 3.75 -5.90
N GLY A 56 -4.61 4.15 -4.64
CA GLY A 56 -3.51 4.97 -4.15
C GLY A 56 -3.77 6.47 -4.29
N GLY A 57 -2.71 7.23 -4.54
CA GLY A 57 -2.79 8.69 -4.67
C GLY A 57 -3.61 9.13 -5.89
N MET A 58 -3.33 8.54 -7.06
CA MET A 58 -4.00 8.92 -8.31
C MET A 58 -5.52 8.66 -8.28
N ALA A 59 -5.98 7.62 -7.57
CA ALA A 59 -7.42 7.38 -7.36
C ALA A 59 -8.12 8.53 -6.60
N ARG A 60 -7.37 9.46 -6.02
CA ARG A 60 -7.85 10.63 -5.28
C ARG A 60 -7.50 11.95 -5.97
N ASN A 61 -7.05 11.92 -7.22
CA ASN A 61 -6.42 13.05 -7.91
C ASN A 61 -5.23 13.65 -7.13
N MET A 62 -4.49 12.81 -6.40
CA MET A 62 -3.39 13.24 -5.53
C MET A 62 -2.10 12.50 -5.88
N GLY A 63 -1.17 13.19 -6.53
CA GLY A 63 0.13 12.61 -6.89
C GLY A 63 0.13 11.86 -8.23
N SER A 64 1.28 11.32 -8.59
CA SER A 64 1.59 10.76 -9.91
C SER A 64 2.11 9.32 -9.83
N GLU A 65 1.64 8.57 -8.83
CA GLU A 65 1.92 7.16 -8.65
C GLU A 65 0.64 6.34 -8.90
N ALA A 66 0.68 5.46 -9.91
CA ALA A 66 -0.44 4.61 -10.27
C ALA A 66 -0.31 3.24 -9.62
N VAL A 67 -1.39 2.79 -8.97
CA VAL A 67 -1.50 1.39 -8.53
C VAL A 67 -2.76 0.78 -9.11
N PHE A 68 -2.59 -0.21 -9.97
CA PHE A 68 -3.69 -0.92 -10.62
C PHE A 68 -3.92 -2.27 -9.94
N ILE A 69 -5.16 -2.52 -9.55
CA ILE A 69 -5.60 -3.79 -8.95
C ILE A 69 -6.48 -4.51 -9.97
N ILE A 70 -6.05 -5.67 -10.42
CA ILE A 70 -6.76 -6.53 -11.37
C ILE A 70 -7.41 -7.67 -10.60
N ILE A 71 -8.72 -7.83 -10.79
CA ILE A 71 -9.50 -8.93 -10.21
C ILE A 71 -9.87 -9.93 -11.29
N LEU A 72 -9.59 -11.21 -11.02
CA LEU A 72 -9.86 -12.33 -11.93
C LEU A 72 -11.01 -13.19 -11.38
N ARG A 73 -11.92 -13.62 -12.26
CA ARG A 73 -13.16 -14.35 -11.88
C ARG A 73 -12.86 -15.70 -11.23
N HIS A 74 -12.07 -16.53 -11.91
CA HIS A 74 -11.73 -17.87 -11.46
C HIS A 74 -10.35 -18.21 -11.99
N MET A 75 -9.34 -18.20 -11.11
CA MET A 75 -7.98 -18.56 -11.49
C MET A 75 -7.34 -19.39 -10.39
N LYS A 76 -6.84 -20.58 -10.77
CA LYS A 76 -5.61 -21.08 -10.15
C LYS A 76 -4.50 -20.11 -10.58
N ARG A 77 -3.72 -19.58 -9.63
CA ARG A 77 -2.64 -18.61 -9.88
C ARG A 77 -1.89 -18.94 -11.17
N ALA A 78 -2.10 -18.13 -12.21
CA ALA A 78 -1.45 -18.35 -13.49
C ALA A 78 0.06 -18.12 -13.33
N VAL A 79 0.88 -18.93 -13.99
CA VAL A 79 2.33 -18.73 -14.00
C VAL A 79 2.65 -17.41 -14.72
N GLY A 80 3.57 -16.63 -14.16
CA GLY A 80 4.08 -15.41 -14.80
C GLY A 80 3.23 -14.15 -14.58
N LEU A 81 2.30 -14.14 -13.61
CA LEU A 81 1.56 -12.92 -13.24
C LEU A 81 2.49 -11.77 -12.83
N ASP A 82 3.53 -12.05 -12.04
CA ASP A 82 4.48 -11.03 -11.62
C ASP A 82 5.23 -10.41 -12.80
N LEU A 83 5.60 -11.23 -13.78
CA LEU A 83 6.26 -10.78 -15.00
C LEU A 83 5.31 -9.91 -15.84
N PHE A 84 4.06 -10.32 -15.96
CA PHE A 84 3.03 -9.51 -16.62
C PHE A 84 2.85 -8.16 -15.90
N CYS A 85 2.70 -8.15 -14.58
CA CYS A 85 2.52 -6.92 -13.80
C CYS A 85 3.69 -5.96 -14.01
N ALA A 86 4.93 -6.46 -13.99
CA ALA A 86 6.12 -5.65 -14.24
C ALA A 86 6.15 -5.12 -15.69
N ALA A 87 5.83 -5.95 -16.68
CA ALA A 87 5.80 -5.54 -18.08
C ALA A 87 4.69 -4.52 -18.38
N ALA A 88 3.50 -4.71 -17.81
CA ALA A 88 2.37 -3.80 -17.93
C ALA A 88 2.68 -2.44 -17.28
N ALA A 89 3.27 -2.43 -16.09
CA ALA A 89 3.73 -1.21 -15.44
C ALA A 89 4.71 -0.41 -16.32
N LEU A 90 5.74 -1.06 -16.85
CA LEU A 90 6.70 -0.44 -17.76
C LEU A 90 6.04 0.07 -19.05
N ARG A 91 5.07 -0.67 -19.59
CA ARG A 91 4.34 -0.27 -20.80
C ARG A 91 3.51 1.00 -20.56
N VAL A 92 2.78 1.07 -19.44
CA VAL A 92 2.03 2.26 -19.04
C VAL A 92 2.97 3.45 -18.86
N GLN A 93 4.06 3.30 -18.10
CA GLN A 93 5.02 4.40 -17.90
C GLN A 93 5.68 4.87 -19.19
N LYS A 94 5.93 3.97 -20.15
CA LYS A 94 6.46 4.34 -21.46
C LYS A 94 5.48 5.17 -22.29
N LEU A 95 4.19 4.87 -22.19
CA LEU A 95 3.13 5.60 -22.88
C LEU A 95 2.77 6.91 -22.18
N HIS A 96 3.02 6.99 -20.87
CA HIS A 96 2.69 8.11 -19.99
C HIS A 96 3.93 8.57 -19.22
N PRO A 97 4.85 9.34 -19.84
CA PRO A 97 6.16 9.67 -19.26
C PRO A 97 6.11 10.49 -17.97
N ASP A 98 5.03 11.23 -17.74
CA ASP A 98 4.83 12.06 -16.54
C ASP A 98 4.49 11.21 -15.29
N LEU A 99 4.18 9.92 -15.49
CA LEU A 99 3.89 8.98 -14.42
C LEU A 99 5.17 8.55 -13.68
N GLN A 100 5.31 9.00 -12.43
CA GLN A 100 6.51 8.73 -11.63
C GLN A 100 6.70 7.25 -11.29
N SER A 101 5.61 6.54 -11.00
CA SER A 101 5.64 5.10 -10.75
C SER A 101 4.33 4.43 -11.14
N CYS A 102 4.43 3.16 -11.52
CA CYS A 102 3.28 2.33 -11.86
C CYS A 102 3.47 0.94 -11.26
N VAL A 103 2.43 0.40 -10.65
CA VAL A 103 2.41 -0.97 -10.11
C VAL A 103 1.10 -1.64 -10.52
N PHE A 104 1.19 -2.91 -10.92
CA PHE A 104 0.05 -3.78 -11.12
C PHE A 104 0.06 -4.89 -10.08
N GLU A 105 -1.11 -5.18 -9.52
CA GLU A 105 -1.35 -6.30 -8.63
C GLU A 105 -2.53 -7.11 -9.17
N THR A 106 -2.42 -8.44 -9.10
CA THR A 106 -3.47 -9.35 -9.57
C THR A 106 -3.98 -10.18 -8.40
N PHE A 107 -5.30 -10.27 -8.26
CA PHE A 107 -5.95 -11.08 -7.24
C PHE A 107 -7.05 -11.93 -7.87
N SER A 108 -7.16 -13.16 -7.39
CA SER A 108 -8.31 -14.02 -7.66
C SER A 108 -9.53 -13.58 -6.86
N TRP A 109 -10.71 -14.00 -7.32
CA TRP A 109 -11.96 -13.81 -6.58
C TRP A 109 -11.87 -14.30 -5.14
N ASP A 110 -11.27 -15.46 -4.89
CA ASP A 110 -11.16 -16.05 -3.55
C ASP A 110 -10.16 -15.31 -2.65
N GLU A 111 -9.21 -14.56 -3.23
CA GLU A 111 -8.35 -13.66 -2.47
C GLU A 111 -9.10 -12.38 -2.04
N VAL A 112 -10.10 -11.94 -2.81
CA VAL A 112 -10.96 -10.80 -2.46
C VAL A 112 -12.09 -11.22 -1.51
N PHE A 113 -12.74 -12.35 -1.79
CA PHE A 113 -13.88 -12.89 -1.04
C PHE A 113 -13.57 -14.28 -0.52
N PRO A 114 -12.69 -14.41 0.48
CA PRO A 114 -12.32 -15.70 1.02
C PRO A 114 -13.52 -16.34 1.74
N ALA A 115 -13.81 -17.60 1.42
CA ALA A 115 -14.98 -18.33 1.92
C ALA A 115 -14.94 -18.62 3.43
N ASP A 116 -13.75 -18.63 4.04
CA ASP A 116 -13.51 -18.91 5.46
C ASP A 116 -13.61 -17.67 6.36
N GLY A 117 -14.03 -16.53 5.80
CA GLY A 117 -14.23 -15.27 6.54
C GLY A 117 -12.94 -14.57 6.95
N ARG A 118 -11.76 -15.01 6.47
CA ARG A 118 -10.50 -14.34 6.78
C ARG A 118 -10.44 -12.92 6.22
N PHE A 119 -9.59 -12.10 6.83
CA PHE A 119 -9.32 -10.77 6.30
C PHE A 119 -8.70 -10.86 4.90
N SER A 120 -9.17 -10.01 4.00
CA SER A 120 -8.63 -9.86 2.65
C SER A 120 -8.09 -8.43 2.50
N TYR A 121 -6.77 -8.35 2.29
CA TYR A 121 -6.10 -7.07 2.07
C TYR A 121 -6.54 -6.41 0.76
N SER A 122 -6.75 -7.20 -0.30
CA SER A 122 -7.25 -6.68 -1.59
C SER A 122 -8.67 -6.13 -1.45
N ARG A 123 -9.56 -6.83 -0.74
CA ARG A 123 -10.91 -6.33 -0.42
C ARG A 123 -10.86 -5.02 0.36
N PHE A 124 -9.99 -4.95 1.37
CA PHE A 124 -9.80 -3.73 2.16
C PHE A 124 -9.39 -2.56 1.27
N ARG A 125 -8.35 -2.73 0.43
CA ARG A 125 -7.86 -1.69 -0.49
C ARG A 125 -8.91 -1.21 -1.50
N ILE A 126 -9.71 -2.13 -2.05
CA ILE A 126 -10.81 -1.77 -2.96
C ILE A 126 -11.86 -0.94 -2.21
N GLY A 127 -12.18 -1.32 -0.98
CA GLY A 127 -13.15 -0.64 -0.13
C GLY A 127 -12.73 0.76 0.29
N VAL A 128 -11.45 0.97 0.64
CA VAL A 128 -11.00 2.23 1.26
C VAL A 128 -10.33 3.22 0.31
N ASN A 129 -9.69 2.78 -0.78
CA ASN A 129 -8.94 3.70 -1.62
C ASN A 129 -8.76 3.19 -3.05
N SER A 130 -9.88 2.98 -3.75
CA SER A 130 -9.85 2.53 -5.14
C SER A 130 -11.06 3.01 -5.92
N VAL A 131 -10.95 3.15 -7.24
CA VAL A 131 -12.03 3.46 -8.18
C VAL A 131 -12.04 2.41 -9.30
N ALA A 132 -13.21 1.89 -9.65
CA ALA A 132 -13.33 0.92 -10.74
C ALA A 132 -13.14 1.63 -12.08
N ILE A 133 -12.19 1.14 -12.88
CA ILE A 133 -11.85 1.70 -14.19
C ILE A 133 -12.22 0.77 -15.34
N ALA A 134 -12.44 -0.53 -15.04
CA ALA A 134 -12.95 -1.50 -15.99
C ALA A 134 -13.75 -2.59 -15.29
N GLY A 135 -14.74 -3.17 -15.98
CA GLY A 135 -15.58 -4.25 -15.44
C GLY A 135 -16.61 -3.77 -14.41
N ARG A 136 -17.19 -4.71 -13.65
CA ARG A 136 -18.22 -4.39 -12.66
C ARG A 136 -17.61 -3.96 -11.33
N ASP A 137 -18.14 -2.87 -10.76
CA ASP A 137 -17.66 -2.38 -9.47
C ASP A 137 -18.14 -3.26 -8.29
N LEU A 138 -17.19 -3.99 -7.71
CA LEU A 138 -17.30 -4.78 -6.49
C LEU A 138 -17.57 -3.97 -5.21
N LYS A 139 -17.42 -2.64 -5.19
CA LYS A 139 -17.68 -1.85 -3.96
C LYS A 139 -19.06 -2.10 -3.37
N ARG A 140 -20.06 -2.39 -4.22
CA ARG A 140 -21.42 -2.73 -3.77
C ARG A 140 -21.51 -4.04 -2.98
N LEU A 141 -20.51 -4.92 -3.12
CA LEU A 141 -20.37 -6.18 -2.39
C LEU A 141 -19.44 -6.07 -1.19
N ILE A 142 -18.78 -4.91 -1.00
CA ILE A 142 -17.79 -4.68 0.04
C ILE A 142 -18.39 -3.74 1.08
N ALA A 143 -18.66 -4.27 2.27
CA ALA A 143 -19.08 -3.44 3.40
C ALA A 143 -17.98 -2.42 3.77
N PRO A 144 -18.33 -1.26 4.35
CA PRO A 144 -17.34 -0.32 4.88
C PRO A 144 -16.35 -1.00 5.83
N GLN A 145 -15.06 -0.65 5.72
CA GLN A 145 -13.98 -1.43 6.32
C GLN A 145 -13.68 -0.99 7.76
N LYS A 146 -13.69 -1.92 8.71
CA LYS A 146 -13.29 -1.64 10.10
C LYS A 146 -11.77 -1.71 10.26
N LEU A 147 -11.23 -0.82 11.08
CA LEU A 147 -9.84 -0.88 11.54
C LEU A 147 -9.71 -1.92 12.66
N THR A 148 -9.48 -3.16 12.24
CA THR A 148 -9.32 -4.31 13.13
C THR A 148 -7.84 -4.72 13.22
N PRO A 149 -7.45 -5.52 14.22
CA PRO A 149 -6.14 -6.15 14.24
C PRO A 149 -5.84 -6.94 12.96
N ALA A 150 -6.84 -7.54 12.33
CA ALA A 150 -6.66 -8.24 11.05
C ALA A 150 -6.20 -7.30 9.92
N ALA A 151 -6.70 -6.06 9.88
CA ALA A 151 -6.24 -5.05 8.92
C ALA A 151 -4.81 -4.58 9.22
N ALA A 152 -4.46 -4.40 10.50
CA ALA A 152 -3.10 -4.05 10.92
C ALA A 152 -2.09 -5.16 10.58
N ASN A 153 -2.47 -6.41 10.84
CA ASN A 153 -1.63 -7.59 10.63
C ASN A 153 -1.11 -7.69 9.19
N ALA A 154 -1.91 -7.29 8.19
CA ALA A 154 -1.50 -7.31 6.79
C ALA A 154 -0.25 -6.45 6.50
N SER A 155 -0.01 -5.41 7.31
CA SER A 155 1.17 -4.55 7.20
C SER A 155 2.30 -4.97 8.17
N ILE A 156 1.98 -5.63 9.29
CA ILE A 156 2.92 -5.98 10.36
C ILE A 156 3.54 -7.37 10.15
N PHE A 157 2.75 -8.36 9.71
CA PHE A 157 3.25 -9.71 9.48
C PHE A 157 4.39 -9.70 8.43
N GLY A 158 5.51 -10.34 8.76
CA GLY A 158 6.70 -10.35 7.91
C GLY A 158 7.37 -8.99 7.68
N LEU A 159 7.01 -7.94 8.44
CA LEU A 159 7.64 -6.61 8.35
C LEU A 159 9.16 -6.70 8.56
N ASN A 160 9.57 -7.44 9.60
CA ASN A 160 10.98 -7.62 9.95
C ASN A 160 11.82 -8.22 8.83
N GLY A 161 11.30 -9.24 8.15
CA GLY A 161 11.97 -9.84 6.98
C GLY A 161 12.12 -8.84 5.83
N ARG A 162 11.06 -8.08 5.53
CA ARG A 162 11.06 -7.06 4.46
C ARG A 162 12.05 -5.93 4.73
N LEU A 163 12.09 -5.42 5.96
CA LEU A 163 13.04 -4.36 6.34
C LEU A 163 14.49 -4.84 6.29
N ARG A 164 14.78 -6.05 6.79
CA ARG A 164 16.13 -6.64 6.71
C ARG A 164 16.58 -6.85 5.27
N ALA A 165 15.70 -7.34 4.39
CA ALA A 165 16.02 -7.52 2.98
C ALA A 165 16.44 -6.21 2.31
N LEU A 166 15.78 -5.09 2.65
CA LEU A 166 16.14 -3.76 2.15
C LEU A 166 17.43 -3.22 2.79
N GLN A 167 17.64 -3.44 4.08
CA GLN A 167 18.91 -3.10 4.74
C GLN A 167 20.09 -3.84 4.07
N HIS A 168 19.95 -5.14 3.79
CA HIS A 168 20.97 -5.90 3.06
C HIS A 168 21.21 -5.36 1.65
N ARG A 169 20.13 -4.99 0.94
CA ARG A 169 20.24 -4.37 -0.39
C ARG A 169 20.99 -3.04 -0.36
N LEU A 170 20.79 -2.23 0.67
CA LEU A 170 21.50 -0.95 0.87
C LEU A 170 22.97 -1.13 1.27
N LYS A 171 23.31 -2.21 1.98
CA LYS A 171 24.71 -2.56 2.32
C LYS A 171 25.50 -3.09 1.12
N ALA A 172 24.82 -3.65 0.12
CA ALA A 172 25.46 -4.10 -1.10
C ALA A 172 25.91 -2.93 -1.98
N VAL A 173 26.94 -3.14 -2.80
CA VAL A 173 27.37 -2.15 -3.80
C VAL A 173 26.22 -1.90 -4.77
N ALA A 174 25.76 -0.66 -4.82
CA ALA A 174 24.62 -0.23 -5.60
C ALA A 174 24.88 1.14 -6.24
N THR A 175 24.24 1.39 -7.38
CA THR A 175 24.23 2.72 -8.00
C THR A 175 23.38 3.69 -7.19
N GLU A 176 23.62 4.99 -7.29
CA GLU A 176 22.84 6.03 -6.57
C GLU A 176 21.33 5.90 -6.82
N SER A 177 20.92 5.58 -8.05
CA SER A 177 19.52 5.34 -8.40
C SER A 177 18.92 4.16 -7.62
N ARG A 178 19.67 3.06 -7.45
CA ARG A 178 19.25 1.90 -6.66
C ARG A 178 19.20 2.20 -5.17
N VAL A 179 20.16 2.99 -4.66
CA VAL A 179 20.17 3.45 -3.26
C VAL A 179 18.94 4.32 -3.00
N ARG A 180 18.65 5.27 -3.89
CA ARG A 180 17.47 6.14 -3.81
C ARG A 180 16.17 5.35 -3.82
N ALA A 181 16.02 4.40 -4.75
CA ALA A 181 14.83 3.57 -4.82
C ALA A 181 14.66 2.68 -3.57
N SER A 182 15.75 2.05 -3.12
CA SER A 182 15.71 1.14 -1.96
C SER A 182 15.48 1.87 -0.65
N SER A 183 16.06 3.06 -0.47
CA SER A 183 15.86 3.90 0.72
C SER A 183 14.45 4.47 0.77
N ARG A 184 13.88 4.90 -0.37
CA ARG A 184 12.46 5.27 -0.47
C ARG A 184 11.55 4.10 -0.13
N GLN A 185 11.81 2.91 -0.68
CA GLN A 185 11.03 1.71 -0.39
C GLN A 185 11.11 1.32 1.09
N PHE A 186 12.29 1.44 1.71
CA PHE A 186 12.45 1.20 3.14
C PHE A 186 11.58 2.16 3.96
N ALA A 187 11.60 3.46 3.64
CA ALA A 187 10.78 4.45 4.31
C ALA A 187 9.28 4.14 4.22
N HIS A 188 8.80 3.74 3.03
CA HIS A 188 7.40 3.38 2.81
C HIS A 188 6.96 2.20 3.67
N ILE A 189 7.78 1.13 3.70
CA ILE A 189 7.49 -0.07 4.47
C ILE A 189 7.56 0.22 5.97
N ALA A 190 8.58 0.97 6.41
CA ALA A 190 8.75 1.33 7.82
C ALA A 190 7.59 2.17 8.35
N LEU A 191 7.20 3.23 7.63
CA LEU A 191 6.09 4.09 8.04
C LEU A 191 4.75 3.35 8.04
N ARG A 192 4.44 2.55 7.01
CA ARG A 192 3.21 1.74 6.97
C ARG A 192 3.17 0.70 8.08
N GLY A 193 4.29 0.03 8.35
CA GLY A 193 4.40 -0.97 9.41
C GLY A 193 4.24 -0.37 10.80
N ALA A 194 4.94 0.75 11.07
CA ALA A 194 4.83 1.47 12.34
C ALA A 194 3.42 2.04 12.55
N PHE A 195 2.83 2.62 11.51
CA PHE A 195 1.47 3.14 11.57
C PHE A 195 0.43 2.04 11.81
N ALA A 196 0.59 0.88 11.17
CA ALA A 196 -0.30 -0.24 11.39
C ALA A 196 -0.32 -0.72 12.86
N CYS A 197 0.78 -0.56 13.60
CA CYS A 197 0.85 -0.91 15.02
C CYS A 197 0.00 0.01 15.91
N VAL A 198 -0.36 1.22 15.43
CA VAL A 198 -1.12 2.21 16.20
C VAL A 198 -2.50 2.49 15.62
N MET A 199 -2.75 2.22 14.33
CA MET A 199 -3.96 2.64 13.63
C MET A 199 -5.27 2.09 14.24
N THR A 200 -5.22 0.91 14.88
CA THR A 200 -6.37 0.32 15.56
C THR A 200 -6.65 1.00 16.89
N THR A 201 -5.62 1.44 17.61
CA THR A 201 -5.79 2.15 18.89
C THR A 201 -6.24 3.59 18.65
N GLU A 202 -5.63 4.24 17.65
CA GLU A 202 -5.97 5.61 17.24
C GLU A 202 -7.30 5.70 16.47
N GLN A 203 -7.84 4.56 16.01
CA GLN A 203 -9.04 4.49 15.16
C GLN A 203 -8.94 5.40 13.92
N VAL A 204 -7.76 5.52 13.31
CA VAL A 204 -7.51 6.40 12.15
C VAL A 204 -6.88 5.62 11.01
N TYR A 205 -7.33 5.89 9.78
CA TYR A 205 -6.69 5.41 8.56
C TYR A 205 -6.13 6.57 7.75
N SER A 206 -4.92 6.38 7.23
CA SER A 206 -4.28 7.28 6.28
C SER A 206 -3.33 6.49 5.39
N GLU A 207 -3.15 6.96 4.16
CA GLU A 207 -2.04 6.54 3.29
C GLU A 207 -1.01 7.68 3.09
N ASP A 208 -1.17 8.82 3.77
CA ASP A 208 -0.23 9.93 3.75
C ASP A 208 0.86 9.75 4.81
N PHE A 209 2.12 9.67 4.36
CA PHE A 209 3.26 9.38 5.23
C PHE A 209 3.49 10.42 6.33
N ALA A 210 3.23 11.70 6.07
CA ALA A 210 3.37 12.74 7.08
C ALA A 210 2.30 12.62 8.17
N THR A 211 1.07 12.27 7.78
CA THR A 211 -0.04 11.99 8.70
C THR A 211 0.24 10.73 9.53
N MET A 212 0.71 9.65 8.90
CA MET A 212 1.14 8.43 9.60
C MET A 212 2.19 8.74 10.68
N ALA A 213 3.25 9.47 10.31
CA ALA A 213 4.33 9.85 11.22
C ALA A 213 3.82 10.61 12.45
N LYS A 214 2.83 11.51 12.29
CA LYS A 214 2.23 12.24 13.41
C LYS A 214 1.54 11.30 14.40
N TYR A 215 0.73 10.35 13.92
CA TYR A 215 0.05 9.37 14.80
C TYR A 215 1.04 8.38 15.46
N ILE A 216 2.10 7.98 14.74
CA ILE A 216 3.16 7.17 15.36
C ILE A 216 3.84 7.97 16.48
N ALA A 217 4.13 9.26 16.27
CA ALA A 217 4.80 10.10 17.25
C ALA A 217 3.95 10.37 18.51
N LEU A 218 2.62 10.25 18.45
CA LEU A 218 1.76 10.29 19.65
C LEU A 218 2.02 9.10 20.59
N ASN A 219 2.37 7.94 20.00
CA ASN A 219 2.63 6.69 20.73
C ASN A 219 4.12 6.48 21.04
N LEU A 220 5.02 7.07 20.24
CA LEU A 220 6.47 7.00 20.37
C LEU A 220 7.11 8.40 20.27
N PRO A 221 6.91 9.30 21.26
CA PRO A 221 7.35 10.70 21.17
C PRO A 221 8.85 10.86 20.97
N GLU A 222 9.65 9.95 21.52
CA GLU A 222 11.11 9.96 21.40
C GLU A 222 11.60 9.68 19.97
N ARG A 223 10.73 9.17 19.09
CA ARG A 223 11.04 8.84 17.69
C ARG A 223 10.69 9.95 16.70
N HIS A 224 10.24 11.10 17.17
CA HIS A 224 9.77 12.20 16.31
C HIS A 224 10.80 12.62 15.24
N ALA A 225 12.08 12.74 15.60
CA ALA A 225 13.14 13.09 14.66
C ALA A 225 13.33 12.04 13.55
N THR A 226 13.41 10.76 13.93
CA THR A 226 13.52 9.63 13.00
C THR A 226 12.32 9.55 12.05
N LEU A 227 11.11 9.78 12.57
CA LEU A 227 9.88 9.78 11.77
C LEU A 227 9.90 10.90 10.72
N ASN A 228 10.39 12.10 11.06
CA ASN A 228 10.55 13.18 10.11
C ASN A 228 11.56 12.84 9.00
N MET A 229 12.68 12.18 9.34
CA MET A 229 13.64 11.70 8.35
C MET A 229 13.02 10.64 7.43
N LEU A 230 12.23 9.70 7.98
CA LEU A 230 11.51 8.72 7.17
C LEU A 230 10.50 9.38 6.22
N VAL A 231 9.79 10.42 6.65
CA VAL A 231 8.87 11.16 5.78
C VAL A 231 9.64 11.82 4.63
N GLN A 232 10.76 12.48 4.90
CA GLN A 232 11.60 13.05 3.84
C GLN A 232 12.12 11.98 2.87
N LEU A 233 12.58 10.86 3.42
CA LEU A 233 13.11 9.74 2.65
C LEU A 233 12.01 9.08 1.78
N SER A 234 10.76 9.08 2.25
CA SER A 234 9.61 8.53 1.51
C SER A 234 9.27 9.28 0.23
N VAL A 235 9.59 10.58 0.16
CA VAL A 235 9.28 11.43 -1.00
C VAL A 235 10.28 11.20 -2.12
N GLN A 236 11.57 11.25 -1.82
CA GLN A 236 12.62 11.33 -2.85
C GLN A 236 13.75 10.31 -2.70
N GLY A 237 13.79 9.55 -1.60
CA GLY A 237 14.94 8.73 -1.23
C GLY A 237 16.22 9.55 -1.03
N THR A 238 17.35 8.88 -0.76
CA THR A 238 18.69 9.51 -0.77
C THR A 238 19.62 8.78 -1.72
N PRO A 239 20.52 9.48 -2.44
CA PRO A 239 21.61 8.84 -3.18
C PRO A 239 22.74 8.37 -2.24
N SER A 240 22.80 8.85 -0.99
CA SER A 240 23.86 8.54 -0.03
C SER A 240 23.60 7.24 0.72
N THR A 241 24.42 6.22 0.48
CA THR A 241 24.34 4.94 1.21
C THR A 241 24.57 5.14 2.71
N LEU A 242 25.50 6.02 3.09
CA LEU A 242 25.81 6.30 4.50
C LEU A 242 24.59 6.88 5.23
N GLU A 243 23.94 7.87 4.62
CA GLU A 243 22.73 8.51 5.17
C GLU A 243 21.58 7.50 5.26
N ALA A 244 21.35 6.74 4.18
CA ALA A 244 20.33 5.70 4.17
C ALA A 244 20.54 4.67 5.28
N LEU A 245 21.77 4.18 5.46
CA LEU A 245 22.08 3.19 6.49
C LEU A 245 21.97 3.75 7.91
N ALA A 246 22.35 5.01 8.15
CA ALA A 246 22.17 5.63 9.46
C ALA A 246 20.69 5.68 9.88
N ILE A 247 19.80 6.09 8.95
CA ILE A 247 18.35 6.09 9.19
C ILE A 247 17.83 4.67 9.37
N VAL A 248 18.25 3.74 8.51
CA VAL A 248 17.83 2.34 8.57
C VAL A 248 18.24 1.68 9.89
N ASP A 249 19.46 1.88 10.35
CA ASP A 249 19.97 1.26 11.57
C ASP A 249 19.25 1.80 12.81
N ASP A 250 18.94 3.10 12.85
CA ASP A 250 18.10 3.67 13.91
C ASP A 250 16.69 3.07 13.90
N VAL A 251 16.03 2.99 12.74
CA VAL A 251 14.69 2.38 12.63
C VAL A 251 14.70 0.90 13.02
N MET A 252 15.73 0.16 12.60
CA MET A 252 15.91 -1.25 12.93
C MET A 252 16.18 -1.50 14.42
N SER A 253 16.55 -0.47 15.20
CA SER A 253 16.76 -0.58 16.65
C SER A 253 15.45 -0.71 17.44
N TRP A 254 14.34 -0.16 16.92
CA TRP A 254 13.06 -0.06 17.64
C TRP A 254 11.87 -0.69 16.89
N LEU A 255 11.72 -0.46 15.58
CA LEU A 255 10.51 -0.86 14.85
C LEU A 255 10.30 -2.39 14.87
N PRO A 256 11.33 -3.24 14.72
CA PRO A 256 11.13 -4.67 14.84
C PRO A 256 10.56 -5.12 16.18
N LYS A 257 11.04 -4.52 17.28
CA LYS A 257 10.56 -4.86 18.63
C LYS A 257 9.12 -4.36 18.85
N PHE A 258 8.83 -3.17 18.33
CA PHE A 258 7.48 -2.60 18.38
C PHE A 258 6.46 -3.47 17.64
N ALA A 259 6.82 -3.93 16.44
CA ALA A 259 6.01 -4.83 15.63
C ALA A 259 5.84 -6.22 16.27
N GLU A 260 6.90 -6.82 16.84
CA GLU A 260 6.79 -8.10 17.53
C GLU A 260 5.93 -8.00 18.78
N SER A 261 6.08 -6.94 19.59
CA SER A 261 5.22 -6.72 20.75
C SER A 261 3.75 -6.58 20.36
N TRP A 262 3.47 -5.96 19.23
CA TRP A 262 2.11 -5.88 18.70
C TRP A 262 1.59 -7.27 18.29
N LEU A 263 2.43 -8.08 17.62
CA LEU A 263 2.09 -9.44 17.21
C LEU A 263 1.86 -10.36 18.42
N ASP A 264 2.68 -10.27 19.47
CA ASP A 264 2.50 -11.05 20.69
C ASP A 264 1.14 -10.81 21.35
N HIS A 265 0.65 -9.56 21.28
CA HIS A 265 -0.64 -9.21 21.85
C HIS A 265 -1.83 -9.58 20.95
N ASN A 266 -1.72 -9.36 19.63
CA ASN A 266 -2.86 -9.41 18.71
C ASN A 266 -2.87 -10.65 17.78
N ASN A 267 -1.73 -11.32 17.62
CA ASN A 267 -1.53 -12.47 16.72
C ASN A 267 -0.43 -13.41 17.25
N PRO A 268 -0.61 -14.01 18.45
CA PRO A 268 0.41 -14.84 19.09
C PRO A 268 0.78 -16.07 18.25
N GLU A 269 -0.17 -16.60 17.47
CA GLU A 269 0.03 -17.76 16.58
C GLU A 269 0.80 -17.43 15.30
N ARG A 270 1.03 -16.13 15.03
CA ARG A 270 1.73 -15.63 13.83
C ARG A 270 1.04 -16.08 12.53
N ASP A 271 -0.28 -15.98 12.51
CA ASP A 271 -1.05 -16.24 11.30
C ASP A 271 -0.91 -15.08 10.30
N GLN A 272 -0.64 -15.42 9.03
CA GLN A 272 -0.55 -14.43 7.97
C GLN A 272 -1.88 -13.67 7.79
N THR A 273 -3.02 -14.35 8.00
CA THR A 273 -4.36 -13.76 7.89
C THR A 273 -5.19 -14.10 9.12
N ILE A 274 -5.58 -13.07 9.87
CA ILE A 274 -6.48 -13.22 11.02
C ILE A 274 -7.92 -13.29 10.52
N LYS A 275 -8.73 -14.16 11.15
CA LYS A 275 -10.17 -14.23 10.89
C LYS A 275 -10.89 -12.99 11.41
N LEU A 276 -11.84 -12.49 10.64
CA LEU A 276 -12.72 -11.40 11.10
C LEU A 276 -13.78 -12.04 12.00
N VAL A 277 -13.65 -11.83 13.31
CA VAL A 277 -14.70 -12.19 14.29
C VAL A 277 -15.78 -11.11 14.29
#